data_AF-A0A976PTN7-F1
#
_entry.id   AF-A0A976PTN7-F1
#
_cell.length_a   1.000
_cell.length_b   1.000
_cell.length_c   1.000
_cell.angle_alpha   90.00
_cell.angle_beta   90.00
_cell.angle_gamma   90.00
#
_symmetry.space_group_name_H-M   'P 1'
#
loop_
_entity.id
_entity.type
_entity.pdbx_description
1 polymer ?
#
loop_
_entity_poly.entity_id
_entity_poly.type
_entity_poly.pdbx_seq_one_letter_code
_entity_poly.pdbx_strand_id
1 'polypeptide(L)'
;VRAFLQDQGYPVHQGSEQIIALEAGSEPDTMVLRDALESRGVFGAVFCAPATSRNRTMVRLTLHAALTDAELQHLQAVTAEVAQQVRPWSWPLARKGRAAEPVQAP
;
A
#
# COMPACT_ATOMS: atom_id res chain seq x y z
N VAL A 1 9.90 -5.97 2.58
CA VAL A 1 8.59 -5.63 1.97
C VAL A 1 8.23 -4.15 2.09
N ARG A 2 8.10 -3.55 3.28
CA ARG A 2 7.68 -2.13 3.41
C ARG A 2 8.52 -1.14 2.59
N ALA A 3 9.84 -1.13 2.78
CA ALA A 3 10.74 -0.24 2.03
C ALA A 3 10.56 -0.40 0.51
N PHE A 4 10.49 -1.65 0.03
CA PHE A 4 10.20 -1.92 -1.37
C PHE A 4 8.86 -1.29 -1.85
N LEU A 5 7.79 -1.40 -1.07
CA LEU A 5 6.51 -0.77 -1.42
C LEU A 5 6.60 0.77 -1.45
N GLN A 6 7.37 1.36 -0.54
CA GLN A 6 7.67 2.80 -0.56
C GLN A 6 8.42 3.20 -1.82
N ASP A 7 9.44 2.42 -2.22
CA ASP A 7 10.22 2.64 -3.44
C ASP A 7 9.35 2.52 -4.70
N GLN A 8 8.34 1.63 -4.70
CA GLN A 8 7.33 1.54 -5.77
C GLN A 8 6.30 2.69 -5.73
N GLY A 9 6.38 3.59 -4.76
CA GLY A 9 5.54 4.78 -4.66
C GLY A 9 4.23 4.58 -3.90
N TYR A 10 4.03 3.47 -3.20
CA TYR A 10 2.85 3.27 -2.35
C TYR A 10 2.92 4.14 -1.09
N PRO A 11 1.84 4.88 -0.75
CA PRO A 11 1.74 5.59 0.52
C PRO A 11 1.49 4.59 1.67
N VAL A 12 2.56 4.26 2.41
CA VAL A 12 2.53 3.35 3.57
C VAL A 12 2.99 4.07 4.85
N HIS A 13 2.31 5.18 5.18
CA HIS A 13 2.77 6.17 6.18
C HIS A 13 2.74 5.71 7.63
N GLN A 14 1.99 4.66 7.97
CA GLN A 14 1.77 4.25 9.35
C GLN A 14 2.28 2.82 9.64
N GLY A 15 2.70 2.62 10.88
CA GLY A 15 3.20 1.36 11.43
C GLY A 15 4.64 1.04 11.04
N SER A 16 5.31 0.26 11.89
CA SER A 16 6.59 -0.41 11.59
C SER A 16 6.44 -1.94 11.60
N GLU A 17 5.25 -2.43 11.95
CA GLU A 17 4.97 -3.82 12.27
C GLU A 17 4.47 -4.61 11.04
N GLN A 18 3.97 -5.83 11.32
CA GLN A 18 3.38 -6.80 10.38
C GLN A 18 2.20 -6.26 9.55
N ILE A 19 1.60 -5.14 9.94
CA ILE A 19 0.48 -4.52 9.25
C ILE A 19 0.98 -3.43 8.30
N ILE A 20 0.65 -3.57 7.01
CA ILE A 20 1.01 -2.62 5.96
C ILE A 20 -0.27 -2.10 5.30
N ALA A 21 -0.51 -0.79 5.40
CA ALA A 21 -1.65 -0.12 4.79
C ALA A 21 -1.25 0.55 3.47
N LEU A 22 -1.80 0.11 2.35
CA LEU A 22 -1.69 0.75 1.04
C LEU A 22 -2.79 1.81 0.93
N GLU A 23 -2.46 3.07 1.22
CA GLU A 23 -3.46 4.15 1.37
C GLU A 23 -3.84 4.80 0.02
N ALA A 24 -4.82 4.25 -0.70
CA ALA A 24 -5.30 4.82 -1.96
C ALA A 24 -6.08 6.14 -1.78
N GLY A 25 -6.74 6.32 -0.65
CA GLY A 25 -7.47 7.53 -0.31
C GLY A 25 -8.93 7.48 -0.72
N SER A 26 -9.25 7.31 -2.01
CA SER A 26 -10.65 7.22 -2.46
C SER A 26 -11.16 5.77 -2.51
N GLU A 27 -12.47 5.57 -2.30
CA GLU A 27 -13.10 4.25 -2.41
C GLU A 27 -12.93 3.64 -3.81
N PRO A 28 -13.15 4.37 -4.93
CA PRO A 28 -12.90 3.84 -6.27
C PRO A 28 -11.45 3.38 -6.48
N ASP A 29 -10.45 4.20 -6.08
CA ASP A 29 -9.04 3.82 -6.23
C ASP A 29 -8.69 2.61 -5.36
N THR A 30 -9.31 2.50 -4.19
CA THR A 30 -9.12 1.35 -3.29
C THR A 30 -9.70 0.07 -3.88
N MET A 31 -10.86 0.15 -4.54
CA MET A 31 -11.46 -1.00 -5.23
C MET A 31 -10.61 -1.44 -6.43
N VAL A 32 -10.13 -0.49 -7.24
CA VAL A 32 -9.22 -0.77 -8.37
C VAL A 32 -7.94 -1.43 -7.87
N LEU A 33 -7.34 -0.92 -6.78
CA LEU A 33 -6.17 -1.52 -6.15
C LEU A 33 -6.46 -2.95 -5.67
N ARG A 34 -7.55 -3.15 -4.92
CA ARG A 34 -7.97 -4.45 -4.41
C ARG A 34 -8.15 -5.45 -5.55
N ASP A 35 -8.94 -5.10 -6.56
CA ASP A 35 -9.24 -6.01 -7.68
C ASP A 35 -7.97 -6.34 -8.50
N ALA A 36 -7.05 -5.38 -8.65
CA ALA A 36 -5.77 -5.60 -9.32
C ALA A 36 -4.83 -6.54 -8.53
N LEU A 37 -4.83 -6.47 -7.20
CA LEU A 37 -4.08 -7.40 -6.33
C LEU A 37 -4.73 -8.79 -6.32
N GLU A 38 -6.04 -8.87 -6.12
CA GLU A 38 -6.78 -10.14 -6.01
C GLU A 38 -6.73 -10.94 -7.30
N SER A 39 -6.82 -10.29 -8.47
CA SER A 39 -6.66 -10.96 -9.78
C SER A 39 -5.29 -11.60 -9.98
N ARG A 40 -4.29 -11.27 -9.15
CA ARG A 40 -2.93 -11.82 -9.16
C ARG A 40 -2.62 -12.65 -7.90
N GLY A 41 -3.66 -13.02 -7.14
CA GLY A 41 -3.54 -13.89 -5.97
C GLY A 41 -2.99 -13.20 -4.71
N VAL A 42 -2.97 -11.86 -4.65
CA VAL A 42 -2.63 -11.12 -3.43
C VAL A 42 -3.91 -10.57 -2.81
N PHE A 43 -4.24 -11.04 -1.60
CA PHE A 43 -5.47 -10.67 -0.91
C PHE A 43 -5.19 -9.74 0.26
N GLY A 44 -5.95 -8.65 0.34
CA GLY A 44 -5.87 -7.67 1.42
C GLY A 44 -7.25 -7.27 1.90
N ALA A 45 -7.33 -6.76 3.13
CA ALA A 45 -8.59 -6.29 3.70
C ALA A 45 -8.85 -4.83 3.29
N VAL A 46 -10.01 -4.54 2.72
CA VAL A 46 -10.43 -3.17 2.39
C VAL A 46 -10.97 -2.48 3.63
N PHE A 47 -10.52 -1.25 3.86
CA PHE A 47 -11.03 -0.36 4.90
C PHE A 47 -11.56 0.92 4.25
N CYS A 48 -12.84 1.23 4.48
CA CYS A 48 -13.52 2.43 4.03
C CYS A 48 -14.39 3.03 5.15
N ALA A 49 -15.08 4.15 4.88
CA ALA A 49 -15.98 4.73 5.87
C ALA A 49 -17.10 3.72 6.23
N PRO A 50 -17.47 3.57 7.52
CA PRO A 50 -17.08 4.38 8.69
C PRO A 50 -15.81 3.90 9.43
N ALA A 51 -15.17 2.80 9.01
CA ALA A 51 -13.97 2.27 9.67
C ALA A 51 -12.74 3.19 9.52
N THR A 52 -12.74 4.05 8.50
CA THR A 52 -11.77 5.13 8.28
C THR A 52 -12.49 6.46 8.06
N SER A 53 -11.78 7.58 8.16
CA SER A 53 -12.29 8.87 7.67
C SER A 53 -12.59 8.81 6.16
N ARG A 54 -13.48 9.67 5.68
CA ARG A 54 -13.70 9.86 4.24
C ARG A 54 -12.38 10.24 3.55
N ASN A 55 -12.18 9.73 2.34
CA ASN A 55 -10.95 9.93 1.56
C ASN A 55 -9.65 9.44 2.25
N ARG A 56 -9.78 8.47 3.17
CA ARG A 56 -8.68 7.76 3.86
C ARG A 56 -8.82 6.24 3.73
N THR A 57 -9.35 5.77 2.61
CA THR A 57 -9.56 4.34 2.37
C THR A 57 -8.27 3.64 1.95
N MET A 58 -8.16 2.36 2.25
CA MET A 58 -6.91 1.59 2.09
C MET A 58 -7.16 0.10 1.85
N VAL A 59 -6.17 -0.57 1.27
CA VAL A 59 -6.03 -2.03 1.33
C VAL A 59 -4.97 -2.35 2.38
N ARG A 60 -5.33 -3.17 3.37
CA ARG A 60 -4.44 -3.57 4.46
C ARG A 60 -3.93 -4.99 4.24
N LEU A 61 -2.62 -5.13 4.18
CA LEU A 61 -1.90 -6.40 4.17
C LEU A 61 -1.41 -6.71 5.58
N THR A 62 -1.48 -7.97 5.98
CA THR A 62 -0.91 -8.45 7.24
C THR A 62 0.07 -9.57 6.93
N LEU A 63 1.34 -9.35 7.22
CA LEU A 63 2.40 -10.34 7.06
C LEU A 63 2.52 -11.17 8.34
N HIS A 64 2.86 -12.45 8.22
CA HIS A 64 3.09 -13.33 9.37
C HIS A 64 4.33 -14.18 9.16
N ALA A 65 4.88 -14.73 10.25
CA ALA A 65 6.14 -15.47 10.24
C ALA A 65 6.13 -16.76 9.40
N ALA A 66 4.95 -17.32 9.11
CA ALA A 66 4.83 -18.50 8.25
C ALA A 66 4.89 -18.19 6.74
N LEU A 67 5.00 -16.92 6.32
CA LEU A 67 5.21 -16.58 4.91
C LEU A 67 6.63 -16.96 4.50
N THR A 68 6.72 -17.66 3.37
CA THR A 68 7.98 -18.05 2.73
C THR A 68 8.59 -16.90 1.95
N ASP A 69 9.89 -16.97 1.69
CA ASP A 69 10.56 -15.99 0.84
C ASP A 69 9.94 -15.91 -0.57
N ALA A 70 9.48 -17.04 -1.11
CA ALA A 70 8.81 -17.09 -2.41
C ALA A 70 7.47 -16.33 -2.41
N GLU A 71 6.68 -16.43 -1.33
CA GLU A 71 5.43 -15.68 -1.18
C GLU A 71 5.69 -14.17 -1.01
N LEU A 72 6.75 -13.81 -0.28
CA LEU A 72 7.16 -12.41 -0.15
C LEU A 72 7.66 -11.83 -1.49
N GLN A 73 8.41 -12.61 -2.26
CA GLN A 73 8.84 -12.26 -3.62
C GLN A 73 7.65 -12.12 -4.57
N HIS A 74 6.66 -13.03 -4.50
CA HIS A 74 5.42 -12.92 -5.25
C HIS A 74 4.66 -11.64 -4.94
N LEU A 75 4.50 -11.32 -3.65
CA LEU A 75 3.89 -10.06 -3.21
C LEU A 75 4.63 -8.84 -3.79
N GLN A 76 5.97 -8.84 -3.76
CA GLN A 76 6.78 -7.75 -4.30
C GLN A 76 6.62 -7.62 -5.82
N ALA A 77 6.64 -8.73 -6.56
CA ALA A 77 6.46 -8.74 -8.01
C ALA A 77 5.07 -8.19 -8.39
N VAL A 78 4.01 -8.73 -7.78
CA VAL A 78 2.62 -8.30 -8.03
C VAL A 78 2.43 -6.83 -7.71
N THR A 79 2.93 -6.35 -6.57
CA THR A 79 2.77 -4.95 -6.19
C THR A 79 3.54 -3.99 -7.10
N ALA A 80 4.70 -4.39 -7.64
CA ALA A 80 5.41 -3.61 -8.65
C ALA A 80 4.63 -3.52 -9.98
N GLU A 81 4.06 -4.63 -10.44
CA GLU A 81 3.21 -4.63 -11.65
C GLU A 81 1.95 -3.77 -11.46
N VAL A 82 1.25 -3.96 -10.33
CA VAL A 82 0.03 -3.20 -9.99
C VAL A 82 0.34 -1.71 -9.86
N ALA A 83 1.53 -1.33 -9.37
CA ALA A 83 1.92 0.07 -9.24
C ALA A 83 1.90 0.80 -10.60
N GLN A 84 2.28 0.13 -11.70
CA GLN A 84 2.24 0.70 -13.04
C GLN A 84 0.80 0.95 -13.53
N GLN A 85 -0.14 0.11 -13.10
CA GLN A 85 -1.56 0.22 -13.43
C GLN A 85 -2.25 1.32 -12.62
N VAL A 86 -2.10 1.30 -11.29
CA VAL A 86 -2.86 2.18 -10.39
C VAL A 86 -2.15 3.49 -10.07
N ARG A 87 -0.85 3.58 -10.39
CA ARG A 87 -0.01 4.78 -10.23
C ARG A 87 -0.12 5.37 -8.83
N PRO A 88 0.30 4.64 -7.78
CA PRO A 88 0.07 5.03 -6.39
C PRO A 88 0.68 6.40 -6.03
N TRP A 89 1.77 6.79 -6.71
CA TRP A 89 2.39 8.12 -6.59
C TRP A 89 1.50 9.28 -7.03
N SER A 90 0.43 9.02 -7.77
CA SER A 90 -0.53 10.04 -8.22
C SER A 90 -1.64 10.30 -7.20
N TRP A 91 -1.82 9.42 -6.21
CA TRP A 91 -2.87 9.54 -5.21
C TRP A 91 -2.66 10.73 -4.27
N PRO A 92 -3.74 11.34 -3.74
CA PRO A 92 -3.65 12.49 -2.83
C PRO A 92 -2.78 12.23 -1.60
N LEU A 93 -2.77 10.98 -1.09
CA LEU A 93 -2.04 10.60 0.12
C LEU A 93 -0.54 10.40 -0.13
N ALA A 94 -0.11 10.08 -1.35
CA ALA A 94 1.31 9.96 -1.69
C ALA A 94 2.06 11.31 -1.62
N ARG A 95 1.35 12.43 -1.81
CA ARG A 95 1.94 13.79 -1.72
C ARG A 95 2.25 14.22 -0.29
N LYS A 96 1.51 13.71 0.71
CA LYS A 96 1.68 14.12 2.11
C LYS A 96 2.88 13.45 2.79
N GLY A 97 3.23 12.22 2.41
CA GLY A 97 4.39 11.52 2.99
C GLY A 97 5.73 12.17 2.65
N ARG A 98 5.87 12.74 1.45
CA ARG A 98 7.10 13.44 1.02
C ARG A 98 7.37 14.75 1.76
N ALA A 99 6.35 15.37 2.37
CA ALA A 99 6.52 16.59 3.15
C ALA A 99 6.92 16.34 4.61
N ALA A 100 6.91 15.08 5.06
CA ALA A 100 7.18 14.69 6.45
C ALA A 100 8.57 14.06 6.66
N GLU A 101 9.40 13.99 5.62
CA GLU A 101 10.81 13.58 5.77
C GLU A 101 11.58 14.75 6.43
N PRO A 102 12.10 14.60 7.66
CA PRO A 102 12.87 15.66 8.28
C PRO A 102 14.13 15.90 7.45
N VAL A 103 14.40 17.15 7.11
CA VAL A 103 15.67 17.57 6.49
C VAL A 103 16.80 17.10 7.40
N GLN A 104 17.61 16.17 6.92
CA GLN A 104 18.79 15.73 7.66
C GLN A 104 19.83 16.85 7.51
N ALA A 105 20.01 17.62 8.58
CA ALA A 105 21.02 18.66 8.67
C ALA A 105 22.44 18.05 8.60
N PRO A 106 23.42 18.78 8.04
CA PRO A 106 24.75 18.25 7.71
C PRO A 106 25.58 17.81 8.93
#